data_AF-A0A1B2AG61-F1
#
_entry.id   AF-A0A1B2AG61-F1
#
_cell.length_a   1.000
_cell.length_b   1.000
_cell.length_c   1.000
_cell.angle_alpha   90.00
_cell.angle_beta   90.00
_cell.angle_gamma   90.00
#
_symmetry.space_group_name_H-M   'P 1'
#
loop_
_entity.id
_entity.type
_entity.pdbx_description
1 polymer ?
#
loop_
_entity_poly.entity_id
_entity_poly.type
_entity_poly.pdbx_seq_one_letter_code
_entity_poly.pdbx_strand_id
1 'polypeptide(L)'
;MRILPIVSPLLLLLCGATSPPDARLPDGYWTNEEDRYFTADSGGPSLDWTGIEVSGGQWRRVDAYRAPKGEWAPLPVPRLTRDSDGRWMMPSASGPATELRRGQEFTCWMAIPKFAKKPDGSDDLVFASKMSVHDQGGRVTAGGGDSGAPEVIFRLRQVVWPAPSTNKPSLVLYVIKPDAPEKAVSYSWADPSAKLIGINLRWVQGSCSRAD
;
A
#
# COMPACT_ATOMS: atom_id res chain seq x y z
N MET A 1 17.74 78.75 15.42
CA MET A 1 16.85 77.67 14.93
C MET A 1 17.70 76.63 14.20
N ARG A 2 18.05 75.52 14.86
CA ARG A 2 18.80 74.39 14.27
C ARG A 2 18.07 73.11 14.68
N ILE A 3 17.60 72.38 13.69
CA ILE A 3 16.82 71.14 13.82
C ILE A 3 17.82 69.97 13.84
N LEU A 4 17.76 69.12 14.88
CA LEU A 4 18.49 67.84 14.92
C LEU A 4 17.68 66.74 14.22
N PRO A 5 18.33 65.78 13.52
CA PRO A 5 17.63 64.67 12.88
C PRO A 5 17.36 63.54 13.88
N ILE A 6 16.15 62.96 13.77
CA ILE A 6 15.70 61.78 14.51
C ILE A 6 16.22 60.55 13.77
N VAL A 7 17.02 59.72 14.45
CA VAL A 7 17.46 58.41 13.95
C VAL A 7 16.45 57.37 14.45
N SER A 8 15.65 56.82 13.54
CA SER A 8 14.77 55.67 13.82
C SER A 8 15.58 54.37 13.86
N PRO A 9 15.41 53.50 14.87
CA PRO A 9 16.02 52.19 14.86
C PRO A 9 15.15 51.26 14.00
N LEU A 10 15.75 50.72 12.94
CA LEU A 10 15.17 49.65 12.13
C LEU A 10 15.20 48.36 12.95
N LEU A 11 14.05 47.95 13.50
CA LEU A 11 13.89 46.69 14.21
C LEU A 11 13.89 45.55 13.18
N LEU A 12 15.02 44.85 13.04
CA LEU A 12 15.11 43.60 12.29
C LEU A 12 14.31 42.52 13.02
N LEU A 13 13.09 42.24 12.55
CA LEU A 13 12.39 41.00 12.90
C LEU A 13 13.17 39.83 12.29
N LEU A 14 13.93 39.14 13.14
CA LEU A 14 14.39 37.79 12.87
C LEU A 14 13.17 36.86 12.88
N CYS A 15 12.57 36.65 11.70
CA CYS A 15 11.72 35.48 11.49
C CYS A 15 12.61 34.24 11.63
N GLY A 16 12.64 33.66 12.83
CA GLY A 16 13.13 32.31 13.02
C GLY A 16 12.26 31.37 12.18
N ALA A 17 12.80 30.88 11.06
CA ALA A 17 12.24 29.74 10.38
C ALA A 17 12.36 28.55 11.34
N THR A 18 11.33 28.29 12.12
CA THR A 18 11.17 27.00 12.80
C THR A 18 11.03 25.97 11.70
N SER A 19 12.10 25.21 11.43
CA SER A 19 12.00 23.99 10.63
C SER A 19 10.79 23.20 11.13
N PRO A 20 9.89 22.73 10.25
CA PRO A 20 8.82 21.84 10.69
C PRO A 20 9.50 20.68 11.42
N PRO A 21 8.95 20.24 12.58
CA PRO A 21 9.55 19.15 13.35
C PRO A 21 9.83 17.99 12.40
N ASP A 22 11.04 17.41 12.47
CA ASP A 22 11.46 16.23 11.71
C ASP A 22 10.32 15.22 11.70
N ALA A 23 9.51 15.27 10.65
CA ALA A 23 8.31 14.46 10.59
C ALA A 23 8.84 13.04 10.54
N ARG A 24 8.57 12.24 11.57
CA ARG A 24 8.94 10.82 11.52
C ARG A 24 7.88 10.11 10.70
N LEU A 25 8.31 9.18 9.86
CA LEU A 25 7.38 8.31 9.14
C LEU A 25 6.50 7.59 10.16
N PRO A 26 5.16 7.74 10.13
CA PRO A 26 4.28 7.08 11.08
C PRO A 26 4.32 5.54 10.96
N ASP A 27 4.02 4.86 12.06
CA ASP A 27 3.89 3.40 12.12
C ASP A 27 2.91 2.85 11.06
N GLY A 28 3.17 1.65 10.56
CA GLY A 28 2.36 0.97 9.55
C GLY A 28 3.15 0.54 8.33
N TYR A 29 2.44 0.05 7.32
CA TYR A 29 3.02 -0.41 6.06
C TYR A 29 2.99 0.70 5.03
N TRP A 30 4.10 0.88 4.32
CA TRP A 30 4.28 1.91 3.31
C TRP A 30 4.81 1.29 2.04
N THR A 31 4.20 1.59 0.89
CA THR A 31 4.65 1.06 -0.40
C THR A 31 4.62 2.09 -1.51
N ASN A 32 5.37 1.84 -2.58
CA ASN A 32 5.32 2.62 -3.82
C ASN A 32 4.42 1.98 -4.90
N GLU A 33 3.43 1.18 -4.49
CA GLU A 33 2.65 0.35 -5.41
C GLU A 33 2.00 1.15 -6.54
N GLU A 34 1.38 2.28 -6.22
CA GLU A 34 0.65 3.07 -7.20
C GLU A 34 1.58 3.66 -8.27
N ASP A 35 2.71 4.24 -7.86
CA ASP A 35 3.72 4.78 -8.78
C ASP A 35 4.32 3.67 -9.64
N ARG A 36 4.66 2.53 -9.03
CA ARG A 36 5.16 1.36 -9.77
C ARG A 36 4.16 0.92 -10.84
N TYR A 37 2.89 0.75 -10.46
CA TYR A 37 1.85 0.29 -11.36
C TYR A 37 1.62 1.27 -12.51
N PHE A 38 1.38 2.55 -12.22
CA PHE A 38 1.04 3.53 -13.26
C PHE A 38 2.22 3.94 -14.12
N THR A 39 3.45 3.87 -13.60
CA THR A 39 4.64 4.02 -14.45
C THR A 39 4.73 2.87 -15.46
N ALA A 40 4.48 1.63 -15.04
CA ALA A 40 4.46 0.50 -15.96
C ALA A 40 3.29 0.57 -16.98
N ASP A 41 2.09 0.92 -16.51
CA ASP A 41 0.88 1.03 -17.34
C ASP A 41 1.00 2.11 -18.43
N SER A 42 1.71 3.21 -18.13
CA SER A 42 2.02 4.28 -19.09
C SER A 42 3.23 3.98 -19.99
N GLY A 43 3.83 2.79 -19.89
CA GLY A 43 5.02 2.40 -20.67
C GLY A 43 6.32 3.07 -20.21
N GLY A 44 6.34 3.62 -19.00
CA GLY A 44 7.51 4.21 -18.38
C GLY A 44 8.55 3.18 -17.90
N PRO A 45 9.66 3.64 -17.30
CA PRO A 45 10.71 2.75 -16.80
C PRO A 45 10.20 1.86 -15.67
N SER A 46 10.72 0.64 -15.60
CA SER A 46 10.39 -0.28 -14.51
C SER A 46 10.89 0.27 -13.18
N LEU A 47 9.99 0.37 -12.20
CA LEU A 47 10.29 0.77 -10.83
C LEU A 47 10.37 -0.47 -9.95
N ASP A 48 11.42 -0.54 -9.13
CA ASP A 48 11.53 -1.58 -8.11
C ASP A 48 10.39 -1.43 -7.10
N TRP A 49 9.68 -2.53 -6.85
CA TRP A 49 8.67 -2.53 -5.80
C TRP A 49 9.35 -2.35 -4.45
N THR A 50 8.80 -1.44 -3.65
CA THR A 50 9.33 -1.13 -2.36
C THR A 50 8.24 -1.19 -1.30
N GLY A 51 8.48 -1.98 -0.26
CA GLY A 51 7.67 -2.07 0.94
C GLY A 51 8.50 -1.82 2.19
N ILE A 52 7.95 -1.02 3.09
CA ILE A 52 8.52 -0.75 4.42
C ILE A 52 7.45 -0.98 5.46
N GLU A 53 7.83 -1.62 6.55
CA GLU A 53 7.07 -1.64 7.79
C GLU A 53 7.74 -0.72 8.80
N VAL A 54 6.96 0.13 9.47
CA VAL A 54 7.40 1.01 10.54
C VAL A 54 6.66 0.63 11.81
N SER A 55 7.39 0.47 12.92
CA SER A 55 6.79 0.23 14.23
C SER A 55 7.72 0.68 15.34
N GLY A 56 7.18 1.39 16.34
CA GLY A 56 7.93 1.70 17.56
C GLY A 56 9.21 2.51 17.33
N GLY A 57 9.24 3.37 16.30
CA GLY A 57 10.41 4.16 15.94
C GLY A 57 11.50 3.38 15.16
N GLN A 58 11.22 2.14 14.78
CA GLN A 58 12.05 1.31 13.91
C GLN A 58 11.35 1.06 12.57
N TRP A 59 12.11 0.64 11.58
CA TRP A 59 11.60 0.23 10.27
C TRP A 59 12.33 -0.99 9.74
N ARG A 60 11.72 -1.74 8.83
CA ARG A 60 12.36 -2.80 8.03
C ARG A 60 11.77 -2.90 6.64
N ARG A 61 12.51 -3.53 5.71
CA ARG A 61 11.96 -3.91 4.40
C ARG A 61 11.03 -5.11 4.54
N VAL A 62 9.95 -5.11 3.78
CA VAL A 62 9.01 -6.25 3.65
C VAL A 62 8.71 -6.49 2.18
N ASP A 63 8.12 -7.62 1.80
CA ASP A 63 7.48 -7.82 0.49
C ASP A 63 5.97 -7.58 0.51
N ALA A 64 5.30 -7.79 -0.63
CA ALA A 64 3.86 -7.60 -0.78
C ALA A 64 3.01 -8.54 0.11
N TYR A 65 3.61 -9.62 0.64
CA TYR A 65 2.98 -10.55 1.58
C TYR A 65 3.36 -10.24 3.04
N ARG A 66 3.98 -9.08 3.28
CA ARG A 66 4.53 -8.65 4.58
C ARG A 66 5.68 -9.50 5.09
N ALA A 67 6.25 -10.39 4.27
CA ALA A 67 7.39 -11.17 4.71
C ALA A 67 8.62 -10.25 4.86
N PRO A 68 9.35 -10.30 5.97
CA PRO A 68 10.53 -9.47 6.18
C PRO A 68 11.59 -9.72 5.11
N LYS A 69 12.19 -8.64 4.60
CA LYS A 69 13.33 -8.67 3.64
C LYS A 69 14.58 -8.01 4.21
N GLY A 70 14.61 -7.77 5.51
CA GLY A 70 15.73 -7.20 6.23
C GLY A 70 15.43 -7.07 7.71
N GLU A 71 16.47 -6.80 8.47
CA GLU A 71 16.39 -6.56 9.91
C GLU A 71 15.77 -5.19 10.22
N TRP A 72 15.29 -5.05 11.45
CA TRP A 72 14.84 -3.77 11.98
C TRP A 72 16.02 -2.79 12.11
N ALA A 73 15.80 -1.55 11.68
CA ALA A 73 16.72 -0.44 11.80
C ALA A 73 16.01 0.76 12.46
N PRO A 74 16.73 1.62 13.20
CA PRO A 74 16.13 2.84 13.75
C PRO A 74 15.71 3.80 12.62
N LEU A 75 14.67 4.59 12.86
CA LEU A 75 14.34 5.75 12.02
C LEU A 75 15.44 6.84 12.13
N PRO A 76 15.61 7.70 11.10
CA PRO A 76 14.82 7.80 9.87
C PRO A 76 15.16 6.72 8.84
N VAL A 77 14.21 6.43 7.94
CA VAL A 77 14.48 5.60 6.75
C VAL A 77 15.50 6.34 5.87
N PRO A 78 16.66 5.75 5.54
CA PRO A 78 17.68 6.41 4.73
C PRO A 78 17.14 6.86 3.37
N ARG A 79 17.49 8.09 2.96
CA ARG A 79 17.11 8.73 1.69
C ARG A 79 15.61 9.01 1.50
N LEU A 80 14.77 8.70 2.49
CA LEU A 80 13.37 9.10 2.46
C LEU A 80 13.26 10.61 2.72
N THR A 81 12.57 11.33 1.84
CA THR A 81 12.36 12.79 1.95
C THR A 81 10.88 13.13 1.93
N ARG A 82 10.52 14.37 2.26
CA ARG A 82 9.19 14.93 1.99
C ARG A 82 9.27 15.94 0.86
N ASP A 83 8.33 15.89 -0.06
CA ASP A 83 8.17 16.94 -1.07
C ASP A 83 7.38 18.14 -0.53
N SER A 84 7.15 19.15 -1.38
CA SER A 84 6.40 20.35 -1.02
C SER A 84 4.94 20.10 -0.66
N ASP A 85 4.36 19.00 -1.13
CA ASP A 85 2.99 18.57 -0.84
C ASP A 85 2.94 17.70 0.42
N GLY A 86 4.09 17.43 1.05
CA GLY A 86 4.21 16.59 2.22
C GLY A 86 4.13 15.09 1.92
N ARG A 87 4.23 14.67 0.66
CA ARG A 87 4.31 13.25 0.30
C ARG A 87 5.67 12.69 0.64
N TRP A 88 5.70 11.43 1.04
CA TRP A 88 6.92 10.72 1.35
C TRP A 88 7.55 10.20 0.07
N MET A 89 8.73 10.70 -0.29
CA MET A 89 9.38 10.37 -1.55
C MET A 89 10.65 9.56 -1.28
N MET A 90 10.85 8.50 -2.05
CA MET A 90 12.06 7.68 -1.98
C MET A 90 12.73 7.62 -3.35
N PRO A 91 14.04 7.89 -3.44
CA PRO A 91 14.79 7.69 -4.67
C PRO A 91 14.71 6.23 -5.11
N SER A 92 14.31 6.01 -6.38
CA SER A 92 14.47 4.73 -7.03
C SER A 92 15.91 4.59 -7.55
N ALA A 93 16.47 3.38 -7.51
CA ALA A 93 17.80 3.13 -8.09
C ALA A 93 17.77 3.16 -9.63
N SER A 94 16.61 2.85 -10.23
CA SER A 94 16.41 2.64 -11.66
C SER A 94 15.58 3.71 -12.35
N GLY A 95 15.12 4.75 -11.64
CA GLY A 95 14.13 5.68 -12.16
C GLY A 95 13.89 6.92 -11.29
N PRO A 96 12.80 7.68 -11.56
CA PRO A 96 12.43 8.83 -10.75
C PRO A 96 12.17 8.43 -9.29
N ALA A 97 12.21 9.41 -8.39
CA ALA A 97 11.77 9.21 -7.01
C ALA A 97 10.28 8.81 -7.01
N THR A 98 9.93 7.85 -6.16
CA THR A 98 8.56 7.31 -6.05
C THR A 98 7.95 7.69 -4.72
N GLU A 99 6.67 7.99 -4.72
CA GLU A 99 5.87 8.19 -3.52
C GLU A 99 5.72 6.88 -2.74
N LEU A 100 5.95 6.94 -1.42
CA LEU A 100 5.50 5.94 -0.48
C LEU A 100 4.16 6.36 0.12
N ARG A 101 3.16 5.50 -0.04
CA ARG A 101 1.83 5.66 0.54
C ARG A 101 1.63 4.70 1.68
N ARG A 102 1.01 5.18 2.76
CA ARG A 102 0.64 4.34 3.90
C ARG A 102 -0.57 3.48 3.55
N GLY A 103 -0.43 2.18 3.77
CA GLY A 103 -1.53 1.23 3.69
C GLY A 103 -2.48 1.35 4.88
N GLN A 104 -3.78 1.33 4.58
CA GLN A 104 -4.80 1.02 5.57
C GLN A 104 -4.84 -0.49 5.76
N GLU A 105 -4.99 -0.91 7.01
CA GLU A 105 -5.05 -2.31 7.39
C GLU A 105 -6.43 -2.91 7.11
N PHE A 106 -6.44 -4.14 6.62
CA PHE A 106 -7.61 -4.96 6.36
C PHE A 106 -7.37 -6.39 6.85
N THR A 107 -8.46 -7.07 7.16
CA THR A 107 -8.51 -8.50 7.47
C THR A 107 -9.43 -9.19 6.46
N CYS A 108 -8.92 -10.23 5.81
CA CYS A 108 -9.64 -10.97 4.80
C CYS A 108 -9.97 -12.41 5.24
N TRP A 109 -10.95 -12.97 4.55
CA TRP A 109 -11.20 -14.42 4.50
C TRP A 109 -11.42 -14.87 3.05
N MET A 110 -11.14 -16.14 2.79
CA MET A 110 -11.35 -16.83 1.51
C MET A 110 -11.96 -18.20 1.72
N ALA A 111 -12.90 -18.56 0.86
CA ALA A 111 -13.44 -19.90 0.69
C ALA A 111 -13.18 -20.36 -0.75
N ILE A 112 -12.47 -21.48 -0.90
CA ILE A 112 -12.04 -22.02 -2.19
C ILE A 112 -12.46 -23.49 -2.26
N PRO A 113 -13.28 -23.90 -3.24
CA PRO A 113 -13.62 -25.30 -3.43
C PRO A 113 -12.38 -26.15 -3.68
N LYS A 114 -12.32 -27.29 -3.02
CA LYS A 114 -11.35 -28.34 -3.33
C LYS A 114 -11.70 -29.01 -4.65
N PHE A 115 -10.70 -29.63 -5.28
CA PHE A 115 -10.90 -30.43 -6.49
C PHE A 115 -11.75 -31.68 -6.21
N ALA A 116 -11.55 -32.30 -5.05
CA ALA A 116 -12.34 -33.43 -4.59
C ALA A 116 -13.59 -32.95 -3.84
N LYS A 117 -14.74 -33.52 -4.19
CA LYS A 117 -15.99 -33.37 -3.44
C LYS A 117 -15.97 -34.27 -2.19
N LYS A 118 -16.89 -33.98 -1.27
CA LYS A 118 -17.16 -34.88 -0.14
C LYS A 118 -17.83 -36.17 -0.63
N PRO A 119 -17.82 -37.26 0.17
CA PRO A 119 -18.47 -38.51 -0.20
C PRO A 119 -19.98 -38.39 -0.52
N ASP A 120 -20.65 -37.39 0.06
CA ASP A 120 -22.07 -37.10 -0.18
C ASP A 120 -22.32 -36.26 -1.46
N GLY A 121 -21.27 -35.95 -2.23
CA GLY A 121 -21.34 -35.16 -3.46
C GLY A 121 -21.36 -33.64 -3.26
N SER A 122 -21.40 -33.15 -2.03
CA SER A 122 -21.34 -31.72 -1.72
C SER A 122 -19.91 -31.17 -1.88
N ASP A 123 -19.80 -29.85 -2.03
CA ASP A 123 -18.51 -29.19 -2.15
C ASP A 123 -17.74 -29.25 -0.82
N ASP A 124 -16.44 -29.57 -0.92
CA ASP A 124 -15.49 -29.37 0.16
C ASP A 124 -14.71 -28.09 -0.08
N LEU A 125 -14.39 -27.35 0.99
CA LEU A 125 -13.79 -26.02 0.89
C LEU A 125 -12.50 -25.96 1.69
N VAL A 126 -11.51 -25.27 1.14
CA VAL A 126 -10.47 -24.62 1.94
C VAL A 126 -11.03 -23.30 2.43
N PHE A 127 -11.03 -23.09 3.74
CA PHE A 127 -11.45 -21.83 4.37
C PHE A 127 -10.27 -21.21 5.11
N ALA A 128 -9.80 -20.06 4.62
CA ALA A 128 -8.76 -19.27 5.26
C ALA A 128 -9.38 -17.98 5.81
N SER A 129 -9.05 -17.61 7.04
CA SER A 129 -9.62 -16.41 7.69
C SER A 129 -8.56 -15.69 8.50
N LYS A 130 -8.88 -14.46 8.95
CA LYS A 130 -7.97 -13.61 9.73
C LYS A 130 -6.67 -13.28 8.98
N MET A 131 -6.71 -13.24 7.65
CA MET A 131 -5.55 -12.93 6.82
C MET A 131 -5.36 -11.42 6.79
N SER A 132 -4.26 -10.92 7.35
CA SER A 132 -3.97 -9.49 7.39
C SER A 132 -3.37 -8.99 6.08
N VAL A 133 -3.89 -7.88 5.55
CA VAL A 133 -3.46 -7.26 4.30
C VAL A 133 -3.58 -5.75 4.40
N HIS A 134 -2.88 -5.00 3.55
CA HIS A 134 -3.06 -3.54 3.44
C HIS A 134 -3.46 -3.15 2.02
N ASP A 135 -4.16 -2.02 1.88
CA ASP A 135 -4.68 -1.50 0.60
C ASP A 135 -3.64 -0.77 -0.26
N GLN A 136 -2.36 -1.01 -0.07
CA GLN A 136 -1.29 -0.43 -0.92
C GLN A 136 -0.52 -1.54 -1.63
N GLY A 137 -1.27 -2.45 -2.27
CA GLY A 137 -0.71 -3.59 -3.00
C GLY A 137 -0.45 -4.83 -2.17
N GLY A 138 -0.89 -4.85 -0.91
CA GLY A 138 -0.73 -5.99 -0.02
C GLY A 138 -1.43 -7.23 -0.59
N ARG A 139 -0.85 -8.41 -0.32
CA ARG A 139 -1.28 -9.70 -0.84
C ARG A 139 -1.44 -10.73 0.28
N VAL A 140 -2.45 -11.59 0.12
CA VAL A 140 -2.66 -12.77 0.95
C VAL A 140 -3.03 -13.95 0.06
N THR A 141 -2.63 -15.15 0.47
CA THR A 141 -2.78 -16.39 -0.32
C THR A 141 -3.56 -17.44 0.46
N ALA A 142 -4.39 -18.22 -0.23
CA ALA A 142 -5.02 -19.42 0.30
C ALA A 142 -5.11 -20.52 -0.78
N GLY A 143 -5.28 -21.78 -0.35
CA GLY A 143 -5.25 -22.94 -1.25
C GLY A 143 -3.81 -23.37 -1.60
N GLY A 144 -3.65 -24.08 -2.71
CA GLY A 144 -2.32 -24.53 -3.18
C GLY A 144 -1.68 -25.62 -2.31
N GLY A 145 -0.46 -26.01 -2.68
CA GLY A 145 0.27 -27.08 -2.00
C GLY A 145 -0.58 -28.36 -1.83
N ASP A 146 -0.62 -28.86 -0.60
CA ASP A 146 -1.38 -30.07 -0.25
C ASP A 146 -2.84 -29.79 0.15
N SER A 147 -3.35 -28.57 -0.06
CA SER A 147 -4.70 -28.19 0.39
C SER A 147 -5.82 -28.86 -0.42
N GLY A 148 -5.49 -29.46 -1.57
CA GLY A 148 -6.46 -30.02 -2.51
C GLY A 148 -7.35 -28.99 -3.19
N ALA A 149 -6.97 -27.70 -3.19
CA ALA A 149 -7.69 -26.60 -3.83
C ALA A 149 -6.71 -25.75 -4.66
N PRO A 150 -7.18 -25.02 -5.69
CA PRO A 150 -6.31 -24.11 -6.43
C PRO A 150 -5.78 -23.01 -5.50
N GLU A 151 -4.53 -22.60 -5.72
CA GLU A 151 -3.97 -21.44 -5.03
C GLU A 151 -4.60 -20.15 -5.57
N VAL A 152 -5.00 -19.27 -4.66
CA VAL A 152 -5.58 -17.97 -4.96
C VAL A 152 -4.91 -16.89 -4.14
N ILE A 153 -4.58 -15.78 -4.81
CA ILE A 153 -4.04 -14.59 -4.20
C ILE A 153 -5.12 -13.50 -4.22
N PHE A 154 -5.43 -12.93 -3.06
CA PHE A 154 -6.10 -11.65 -2.99
C PHE A 154 -5.06 -10.54 -2.92
N ARG A 155 -5.27 -9.47 -3.69
CA ARG A 155 -4.48 -8.25 -3.62
C ARG A 155 -5.41 -7.06 -3.44
N LEU A 156 -5.08 -6.18 -2.50
CA LEU A 156 -5.89 -5.00 -2.20
C LEU A 156 -5.16 -3.72 -2.61
N ARG A 157 -5.86 -2.81 -3.28
CA ARG A 157 -5.35 -1.48 -3.66
C ARG A 157 -6.38 -0.39 -3.42
N GLN A 158 -5.96 0.72 -2.84
CA GLN A 158 -6.64 1.99 -2.90
C GLN A 158 -6.05 2.76 -4.08
N VAL A 159 -6.69 2.58 -5.23
CA VAL A 159 -6.26 3.14 -6.50
C VAL A 159 -6.55 4.63 -6.53
N VAL A 160 -5.52 5.43 -6.80
CA VAL A 160 -5.65 6.86 -7.08
C VAL A 160 -5.08 7.11 -8.46
N TRP A 161 -5.94 7.46 -9.39
CA TRP A 161 -5.56 7.65 -10.78
C TRP A 161 -4.71 8.91 -10.94
N PRO A 162 -3.56 8.82 -11.64
CA PRO A 162 -2.73 9.98 -11.90
C PRO A 162 -3.41 10.94 -12.88
N ALA A 163 -3.05 12.22 -12.81
CA ALA A 163 -3.44 13.18 -13.83
C ALA A 163 -2.93 12.72 -15.22
N PRO A 164 -3.67 12.99 -16.32
CA PRO A 164 -4.91 13.77 -16.40
C PRO A 164 -6.21 12.93 -16.25
N SER A 165 -6.14 11.72 -15.68
CA SER A 165 -7.30 10.82 -15.59
C SER A 165 -8.47 11.48 -14.86
N THR A 166 -9.69 11.22 -15.35
CA THR A 166 -10.95 11.64 -14.71
C THR A 166 -11.59 10.53 -13.88
N ASN A 167 -10.96 9.35 -13.84
CA ASN A 167 -11.45 8.21 -13.08
C ASN A 167 -11.47 8.53 -11.58
N LYS A 168 -12.50 8.01 -10.89
CA LYS A 168 -12.62 8.18 -9.44
C LYS A 168 -11.66 7.24 -8.70
N PRO A 169 -11.04 7.69 -7.59
CA PRO A 169 -10.32 6.80 -6.70
C PRO A 169 -11.21 5.65 -6.23
N SER A 170 -10.64 4.49 -5.95
CA SER A 170 -11.42 3.31 -5.59
C SER A 170 -10.64 2.31 -4.76
N LEU A 171 -11.34 1.62 -3.86
CA LEU A 171 -10.82 0.41 -3.25
C LEU A 171 -11.06 -0.76 -4.21
N VAL A 172 -10.03 -1.55 -4.47
CA VAL A 172 -10.07 -2.64 -5.44
C VAL A 172 -9.52 -3.92 -4.82
N LEU A 173 -10.33 -4.96 -4.86
CA LEU A 173 -9.95 -6.32 -4.47
C LEU A 173 -9.72 -7.13 -5.75
N TYR A 174 -8.47 -7.53 -5.98
CA TYR A 174 -8.08 -8.36 -7.10
C TYR A 174 -8.00 -9.83 -6.68
N VAL A 175 -8.45 -10.71 -7.56
CA VAL A 175 -8.22 -12.16 -7.49
C VAL A 175 -7.17 -12.50 -8.53
N ILE A 176 -6.09 -13.13 -8.09
CA ILE A 176 -4.90 -13.44 -8.88
C ILE A 176 -4.59 -14.93 -8.75
N LYS A 177 -4.09 -15.53 -9.84
CA LYS A 177 -3.53 -16.89 -9.84
C LYS A 177 -2.00 -16.83 -9.73
N PRO A 178 -1.34 -17.83 -9.13
CA PRO A 178 0.10 -17.78 -8.85
C PRO A 178 0.99 -17.77 -10.10
N ASP A 179 0.48 -18.26 -11.24
CA ASP A 179 1.21 -18.32 -12.52
C ASP A 179 1.36 -16.96 -13.20
N ALA A 180 0.50 -15.99 -12.84
CA ALA A 180 0.55 -14.62 -13.36
C ALA A 180 0.31 -13.60 -12.24
N PRO A 181 1.28 -13.43 -11.31
CA PRO A 181 1.07 -12.70 -10.05
C PRO A 181 0.82 -11.19 -10.21
N GLU A 182 1.03 -10.63 -11.41
CA GLU A 182 0.72 -9.24 -11.74
C GLU A 182 -0.58 -9.08 -12.55
N LYS A 183 -1.25 -10.18 -12.92
CA LYS A 183 -2.48 -10.15 -13.71
C LYS A 183 -3.65 -10.73 -12.91
N ALA A 184 -4.63 -9.89 -12.63
CA ALA A 184 -5.86 -10.34 -12.02
C ALA A 184 -6.71 -11.15 -13.01
N VAL A 185 -7.30 -12.24 -12.52
CA VAL A 185 -8.33 -13.01 -13.25
C VAL A 185 -9.73 -12.42 -13.03
N SER A 186 -9.93 -11.67 -11.95
CA SER A 186 -11.13 -10.88 -11.68
C SER A 186 -10.85 -9.84 -10.60
N TYR A 187 -11.76 -8.89 -10.44
CA TYR A 187 -11.67 -7.87 -9.40
C TYR A 187 -13.06 -7.30 -9.06
N SER A 188 -13.17 -6.72 -7.87
CA SER A 188 -14.30 -5.86 -7.48
C SER A 188 -13.81 -4.46 -7.14
N TRP A 189 -14.69 -3.47 -7.34
CA TRP A 189 -14.45 -2.06 -7.02
C TRP A 189 -15.44 -1.63 -5.93
N ALA A 190 -14.98 -0.79 -5.02
CA ALA A 190 -15.80 -0.14 -4.01
C ALA A 190 -15.36 1.31 -3.83
N ASP A 191 -16.20 2.08 -3.12
CA ASP A 191 -15.82 3.41 -2.65
C ASP A 191 -14.47 3.34 -1.88
N PRO A 192 -13.54 4.30 -2.07
CA PRO A 192 -12.24 4.26 -1.39
C PRO A 192 -12.34 4.31 0.14
N SER A 193 -13.46 4.78 0.69
CA SER A 193 -13.73 4.81 2.14
C SER A 193 -14.45 3.56 2.65
N ALA A 194 -14.82 2.61 1.77
CA ALA A 194 -15.54 1.40 2.14
C ALA A 194 -14.81 0.62 3.24
N LYS A 195 -15.60 0.12 4.20
CA LYS A 195 -15.11 -0.70 5.32
C LYS A 195 -15.10 -2.19 5.01
N LEU A 196 -15.74 -2.59 3.91
CA LEU A 196 -15.86 -3.96 3.45
C LEU A 196 -15.83 -3.95 1.92
N ILE A 197 -15.07 -4.86 1.33
CA ILE A 197 -15.12 -5.19 -0.10
C ILE A 197 -15.11 -6.71 -0.26
N GLY A 198 -16.00 -7.24 -1.11
CA GLY A 198 -16.18 -8.66 -1.32
C GLY A 198 -16.14 -9.06 -2.78
N ILE A 199 -15.96 -10.35 -3.01
CA ILE A 199 -16.06 -10.95 -4.34
C ILE A 199 -16.58 -12.39 -4.23
N ASN A 200 -17.40 -12.80 -5.19
CA ASN A 200 -17.85 -14.18 -5.35
C ASN A 200 -17.81 -14.57 -6.83
N LEU A 201 -16.92 -15.49 -7.17
CA LEU A 201 -16.73 -16.00 -8.54
C LEU A 201 -17.20 -17.45 -8.70
N ARG A 202 -17.92 -18.00 -7.71
CA ARG A 202 -18.30 -19.41 -7.57
C ARG A 202 -17.14 -20.39 -7.36
N TRP A 203 -15.97 -20.15 -7.95
CA TRP A 203 -14.75 -20.94 -7.73
C TRP A 203 -13.82 -20.33 -6.66
N VAL A 204 -14.12 -19.12 -6.21
CA VAL A 204 -13.57 -18.51 -4.99
C VAL A 204 -14.55 -17.47 -4.47
N GLN A 205 -14.66 -17.38 -3.16
CA GLN A 205 -15.40 -16.34 -2.47
C GLN A 205 -14.55 -15.75 -1.36
N GLY A 206 -14.69 -14.47 -1.10
CA GLY A 206 -14.08 -13.85 0.07
C GLY A 206 -14.46 -12.40 0.23
N SER A 207 -14.02 -11.82 1.33
CA SER A 207 -14.08 -10.38 1.55
C SER A 207 -12.92 -9.92 2.40
N CYS A 208 -12.64 -8.62 2.32
CA CYS A 208 -11.72 -7.92 3.18
C CYS A 208 -12.46 -6.81 3.91
N SER A 209 -12.34 -6.78 5.22
CA SER A 209 -12.88 -5.74 6.10
C SER A 209 -11.74 -4.90 6.64
N ARG A 210 -11.94 -3.59 6.78
CA ARG A 210 -10.94 -2.73 7.43
C ARG A 210 -10.68 -3.23 8.84
N ALA A 211 -9.42 -3.28 9.25
CA ALA A 211 -9.07 -3.65 10.62
C ALA A 211 -9.60 -2.58 11.58
N ASP A 212 -10.18 -3.02 12.69
CA ASP A 212 -10.69 -2.16 13.77
C ASP A 212 -9.55 -1.50 14.55
#